data_AF-A0A522GV32-F1
#
_entry.id   AF-A0A522GV32-F1
#
_cell.length_a   1.000
_cell.length_b   1.000
_cell.length_c   1.000
_cell.angle_alpha   90.00
_cell.angle_beta   90.00
_cell.angle_gamma   90.00
#
_symmetry.space_group_name_H-M   'P 1'
#
loop_
_entity.id
_entity.type
_entity.pdbx_description
1 polymer ?
#
loop_
_entity_poly.entity_id
_entity_poly.type
_entity_poly.pdbx_seq_one_letter_code
_entity_poly.pdbx_strand_id
1 'polypeptide(L)'
;MTDRQSKMTDVTDAQEHLSKPTRDALASTSGDLALDLLGLRLNGAQLGAMLDVSRQAVSAAVKRGTISPPGPDGLFDAKRAVREWIANSDPARVRARALKPGAEAVSELRERLQALANEVARLRSALANERARGDLREQAAGFRAHDEAGRQLDRFTDALQVSWPKGCAAAEAGRLTRWLDELSAVEYYGVDLEEFRRDFPEGEEETTDETGA
;
A
#
# COMPACT_ATOMS: atom_id res chain seq x y z
N MET A 1 21.59 -26.41 25.31
CA MET A 1 20.56 -26.55 24.27
C MET A 1 20.22 -25.16 23.76
N THR A 2 20.97 -24.75 22.75
CA THR A 2 20.97 -23.45 22.09
C THR A 2 20.10 -23.54 20.85
N ASP A 3 18.91 -22.94 20.87
CA ASP A 3 18.17 -22.71 19.62
C ASP A 3 17.18 -21.54 19.77
N ARG A 4 17.67 -20.32 19.52
CA ARG A 4 16.84 -19.11 19.43
C ARG A 4 17.53 -18.02 18.62
N GLN A 5 18.18 -18.43 17.53
CA GLN A 5 18.74 -17.53 16.51
C GLN A 5 18.38 -18.08 15.13
N SER A 6 17.10 -18.00 14.76
CA SER A 6 16.66 -18.16 13.37
C SER A 6 15.30 -17.50 13.19
N LYS A 7 15.28 -16.16 13.17
CA LYS A 7 14.19 -15.35 12.60
C LYS A 7 14.60 -13.89 12.47
N MET A 8 15.75 -13.61 11.88
CA MET A 8 16.15 -12.23 11.59
C MET A 8 17.15 -12.13 10.43
N THR A 9 16.85 -12.79 9.31
CA THR A 9 17.67 -12.70 8.08
C THR A 9 16.86 -12.60 6.78
N ASP A 10 15.54 -12.46 6.81
CA ASP A 10 14.70 -12.58 5.60
C ASP A 10 14.24 -11.24 5.00
N VAL A 11 14.82 -10.11 5.40
CA VAL A 11 14.45 -8.78 4.88
C VAL A 11 15.61 -8.10 4.14
N THR A 12 16.79 -8.72 4.07
CA THR A 12 18.00 -8.10 3.51
C THR A 12 18.34 -8.58 2.09
N ASP A 13 17.70 -9.64 1.59
CA ASP A 13 17.98 -10.21 0.26
C ASP A 13 17.07 -9.69 -0.87
N ALA A 14 16.11 -8.81 -0.57
CA ALA A 14 15.20 -8.24 -1.56
C ALA A 14 15.71 -6.94 -2.22
N GLN A 15 16.91 -6.46 -1.86
CA GLN A 15 17.41 -5.13 -2.28
C GLN A 15 18.64 -5.12 -3.21
N GLU A 16 19.15 -6.28 -3.65
CA GLU A 16 20.40 -6.36 -4.42
C GLU A 16 20.28 -6.51 -5.95
N HIS A 17 19.07 -6.55 -6.54
CA HIS A 17 18.91 -6.79 -7.99
C HIS A 17 18.56 -5.56 -8.87
N LEU A 18 18.58 -4.33 -8.33
CA LEU A 18 18.28 -3.11 -9.10
C LEU A 18 19.47 -2.17 -9.36
N SER A 19 20.69 -2.71 -9.40
CA SER A 19 21.88 -1.98 -9.85
C SER A 19 22.49 -2.62 -11.10
N LYS A 20 21.74 -2.62 -12.21
CA LYS A 20 22.35 -2.65 -13.54
C LYS A 20 22.50 -1.21 -14.01
N PRO A 21 23.72 -0.73 -14.30
CA PRO A 21 23.86 0.56 -14.95
C PRO A 21 23.36 0.39 -16.38
N THR A 22 22.15 0.85 -16.66
CA THR A 22 21.65 1.09 -18.02
C THR A 22 22.43 2.26 -18.60
N ARG A 23 23.72 2.04 -18.88
CA ARG A 23 24.64 3.05 -19.42
C ARG A 23 24.92 2.89 -20.91
N ASP A 24 24.06 2.17 -21.63
CA ASP A 24 24.22 1.92 -23.07
C ASP A 24 23.15 2.54 -23.98
N ALA A 25 22.33 3.48 -23.49
CA ALA A 25 21.29 4.12 -24.32
C ALA A 25 21.58 5.59 -24.70
N LEU A 26 22.83 6.07 -24.56
CA LEU A 26 23.22 7.43 -24.93
C LEU A 26 24.35 7.49 -25.98
N ALA A 27 24.43 6.48 -26.84
CA ALA A 27 25.07 6.65 -28.14
C ALA A 27 24.00 7.05 -29.18
N SER A 28 23.32 8.18 -28.97
CA SER A 28 22.57 8.82 -30.05
C SER A 28 23.58 9.56 -30.92
N THR A 29 24.27 8.79 -31.75
CA THR A 29 25.08 9.31 -32.85
C THR A 29 24.13 10.03 -33.79
N SER A 30 24.06 11.35 -33.63
CA SER A 30 23.47 12.30 -34.58
C SER A 30 24.10 12.23 -36.00
N GLY A 31 24.89 11.19 -36.30
CA GLY A 31 25.52 10.92 -37.59
C GLY A 31 24.94 9.71 -38.35
N ASP A 32 24.15 8.82 -37.72
CA ASP A 32 23.76 7.55 -38.37
C ASP A 32 22.41 7.59 -39.11
N LEU A 33 21.57 8.61 -38.85
CA LEU A 33 20.39 8.90 -39.67
C LEU A 33 20.75 9.35 -41.11
N ALA A 34 22.03 9.60 -41.39
CA ALA A 34 22.51 10.08 -42.68
C ALA A 34 22.61 8.98 -43.75
N LEU A 35 22.48 7.69 -43.38
CA LEU A 35 22.88 6.56 -44.22
C LEU A 35 21.73 5.79 -44.92
N ASP A 36 20.48 5.86 -44.45
CA ASP A 36 19.36 5.16 -45.12
C ASP A 36 18.48 6.04 -46.03
N LEU A 37 18.74 7.35 -46.10
CA LEU A 37 18.04 8.27 -47.01
C LEU A 37 18.70 8.37 -48.41
N LEU A 38 19.78 7.63 -48.64
CA LEU A 38 20.50 7.60 -49.91
C LEU A 38 19.66 6.85 -50.97
N GLY A 39 18.78 7.57 -51.65
CA GLY A 39 17.97 7.06 -52.76
C GLY A 39 16.47 6.96 -52.50
N LEU A 40 16.00 7.37 -51.31
CA LEU A 40 14.58 7.34 -50.98
C LEU A 40 13.83 8.42 -51.77
N ARG A 41 13.00 7.99 -52.73
CA ARG A 41 12.14 8.88 -53.53
C ARG A 41 10.73 8.89 -52.96
N LEU A 42 10.32 10.04 -52.43
CA LEU A 42 9.04 10.18 -51.73
C LEU A 42 8.06 11.01 -52.53
N ASN A 43 6.78 10.62 -52.49
CA ASN A 43 5.71 11.50 -52.95
C ASN A 43 5.48 12.63 -51.92
N GLY A 44 4.75 13.69 -52.32
CA GLY A 44 4.53 14.85 -51.44
C GLY A 44 3.75 14.55 -50.14
N ALA A 45 2.97 13.47 -50.07
CA ALA A 45 2.29 13.07 -48.84
C ALA A 45 3.25 12.35 -47.87
N GLN A 46 4.10 11.47 -48.39
CA GLN A 46 5.13 10.77 -47.64
C GLN A 46 6.21 11.73 -47.14
N LEU A 47 6.64 12.69 -47.97
CA LEU A 47 7.56 13.75 -47.55
C LEU A 47 6.93 14.62 -46.45
N GLY A 48 5.63 14.89 -46.54
CA GLY A 48 4.88 15.58 -45.49
C GLY A 48 4.86 14.81 -44.18
N ALA A 49 4.55 13.52 -44.22
CA ALA A 49 4.59 12.65 -43.05
C ALA A 49 5.99 12.59 -42.42
N MET A 50 7.04 12.50 -43.23
CA MET A 50 8.43 12.45 -42.75
C MET A 50 8.88 13.77 -42.08
N LEU A 51 8.38 14.92 -42.56
CA LEU A 51 8.69 16.24 -42.00
C LEU A 51 7.68 16.72 -40.94
N ASP A 52 6.71 15.88 -40.60
CA ASP A 52 5.57 16.19 -39.73
C ASP A 52 4.83 17.49 -40.18
N VAL A 53 4.48 17.55 -41.46
CA VAL A 53 3.73 18.64 -42.09
C VAL A 53 2.67 18.12 -43.05
N SER A 54 1.62 18.91 -43.30
CA SER A 54 0.60 18.56 -44.28
C SER A 54 1.17 18.56 -45.72
N ARG A 55 0.60 17.75 -46.61
CA ARG A 55 0.92 17.76 -48.05
C ARG A 55 0.79 19.15 -48.68
N GLN A 56 -0.18 19.93 -48.23
CA GLN A 56 -0.38 21.31 -48.68
C GLN A 56 0.78 22.23 -48.25
N ALA A 57 1.33 22.03 -47.05
CA ALA A 57 2.49 22.77 -46.58
C ALA A 57 3.76 22.43 -47.39
N VAL A 58 3.94 21.16 -47.78
CA VAL A 58 5.01 20.74 -48.71
C VAL A 58 4.85 21.44 -50.06
N SER A 59 3.64 21.44 -50.63
CA SER A 59 3.37 22.12 -51.90
C SER A 59 3.63 23.63 -51.82
N ALA A 60 3.23 24.27 -50.71
CA ALA A 60 3.51 25.68 -50.48
C ALA A 60 5.02 25.96 -50.28
N ALA A 61 5.77 25.04 -49.68
CA ALA A 61 7.22 25.14 -49.52
C ALA A 61 7.96 25.06 -50.86
N VAL A 62 7.50 24.19 -51.77
CA VAL A 62 8.01 24.13 -53.14
C VAL A 62 7.71 25.42 -53.90
N LYS A 63 6.48 25.94 -53.80
CA LYS A 63 6.11 27.22 -54.45
C LYS A 63 6.91 28.42 -53.93
N ARG A 64 7.29 28.41 -52.64
CA ARG A 64 8.13 29.43 -52.02
C ARG A 64 9.63 29.24 -52.28
N GLY A 65 10.04 28.16 -52.94
CA GLY A 65 11.44 27.83 -53.17
C GLY A 65 12.19 27.36 -51.93
N THR A 66 11.49 27.06 -50.83
CA THR A 66 12.09 26.54 -49.59
C THR A 66 12.60 25.11 -49.77
N ILE A 67 11.94 24.34 -50.64
CA ILE A 67 12.33 22.99 -51.07
C ILE A 67 12.35 22.98 -52.60
N SER A 68 13.31 22.28 -53.19
CA SER A 68 13.38 22.06 -54.63
C SER A 68 12.13 21.36 -55.18
N PRO A 69 11.71 21.69 -56.41
CA PRO A 69 10.61 20.99 -57.06
C PRO A 69 10.91 19.49 -57.24
N PRO A 70 9.87 18.65 -57.34
CA PRO A 70 10.04 17.23 -57.58
C PRO A 70 10.77 16.99 -58.92
N GLY A 71 11.45 15.85 -59.01
CA GLY A 71 12.13 15.43 -60.24
C GLY A 71 11.16 15.22 -61.41
N PRO A 72 11.68 14.92 -62.61
CA PRO A 72 10.87 14.68 -63.81
C PRO A 72 9.87 13.50 -63.67
N ASP A 73 10.11 12.63 -62.69
CA ASP A 73 9.26 11.52 -62.25
C ASP A 73 8.20 11.89 -61.21
N GLY A 74 8.12 13.15 -60.79
CA GLY A 74 7.13 13.64 -59.82
C GLY A 74 7.45 13.31 -58.36
N LEU A 75 8.62 12.72 -58.08
CA LEU A 75 9.05 12.33 -56.74
C LEU A 75 10.16 13.25 -56.21
N PHE A 76 10.16 13.43 -54.89
CA PHE A 76 11.18 14.20 -54.18
C PHE A 76 12.33 13.29 -53.75
N ASP A 77 13.55 13.77 -53.90
CA ASP A 77 14.71 13.21 -53.20
C ASP A 77 14.61 13.60 -51.72
N ALA A 78 14.37 12.60 -50.86
CA ALA A 78 14.17 12.81 -49.44
C ALA A 78 15.36 13.49 -48.76
N LYS A 79 16.60 13.10 -49.11
CA LYS A 79 17.82 13.64 -48.49
C LYS A 79 18.03 15.09 -48.87
N ARG A 80 17.78 15.44 -50.12
CA ARG A 80 17.86 16.82 -50.60
C ARG A 80 16.76 17.68 -49.98
N ALA A 81 15.52 17.20 -50.02
CA ALA A 81 14.37 17.94 -49.52
C ALA A 81 14.45 18.21 -48.00
N VAL A 82 14.91 17.24 -47.20
CA VAL A 82 15.12 17.42 -45.75
C VAL A 82 16.20 18.45 -45.48
N ARG A 83 17.32 18.40 -46.22
CA ARG A 83 18.43 19.35 -46.04
C ARG A 83 18.01 20.77 -46.38
N GLU A 84 17.32 20.96 -47.49
CA GLU A 84 16.80 22.26 -47.92
C GLU A 84 15.73 22.78 -46.95
N TRP A 85 14.87 21.89 -46.45
CA TRP A 85 13.90 22.24 -45.42
C TRP A 85 14.56 22.72 -44.13
N ILE A 86 15.58 22.02 -43.61
CA ILE A 86 16.30 22.42 -42.39
C ILE A 86 17.06 23.73 -42.60
N ALA A 87 17.70 23.91 -43.76
CA ALA A 87 18.48 25.11 -44.07
C ALA A 87 17.61 26.36 -44.24
N ASN A 88 16.41 26.21 -44.81
CA ASN A 88 15.55 27.33 -45.19
C ASN A 88 14.35 27.55 -44.24
N SER A 89 14.20 26.73 -43.20
CA SER A 89 13.14 26.88 -42.18
C SER A 89 13.66 27.59 -40.94
N ASP A 90 12.73 28.23 -40.22
CA ASP A 90 13.02 28.83 -38.92
C ASP A 90 13.45 27.73 -37.91
N PRO A 91 14.70 27.76 -37.41
CA PRO A 91 15.22 26.75 -36.48
C PRO A 91 14.50 26.76 -35.13
N ALA A 92 13.82 27.84 -34.74
CA ALA A 92 12.97 27.86 -33.55
C ALA A 92 11.73 26.98 -33.73
N ARG A 93 11.08 27.05 -34.89
CA ARG A 93 9.90 26.24 -35.22
C ARG A 93 10.19 24.76 -35.35
N VAL A 94 11.33 24.40 -35.98
CA VAL A 94 11.75 23.00 -36.11
C VAL A 94 12.05 22.39 -34.74
N ARG A 95 12.79 23.11 -33.88
CA ARG A 95 13.10 22.67 -32.51
C ARG A 95 11.84 22.54 -31.64
N ALA A 96 10.94 23.51 -31.70
CA ALA A 96 9.68 23.45 -30.95
C ALA A 96 8.84 22.23 -31.33
N ARG A 97 8.79 21.86 -32.62
CA ARG A 97 8.08 20.67 -33.09
C ARG A 97 8.76 19.38 -32.63
N ALA A 98 10.08 19.28 -32.74
CA ALA A 98 10.82 18.11 -32.31
C ALA A 98 10.71 17.85 -30.78
N LEU A 99 10.63 18.92 -29.98
CA LEU A 99 10.52 18.83 -28.52
C LEU A 99 9.08 18.65 -28.02
N LYS A 100 8.07 18.89 -28.86
CA LYS A 100 6.65 18.84 -28.48
C LYS A 100 6.23 17.49 -27.89
N PRO A 101 6.57 16.32 -28.48
CA PRO A 101 6.19 15.02 -27.89
C PRO A 101 6.78 14.80 -26.50
N GLY A 102 8.02 15.26 -26.28
CA GLY A 102 8.67 15.19 -24.97
C GLY A 102 7.99 16.09 -23.94
N ALA A 103 7.59 17.31 -24.34
CA ALA A 103 6.85 18.22 -23.47
C ALA A 103 5.46 17.67 -23.09
N GLU A 104 4.76 17.05 -24.05
CA GLU A 104 3.46 16.40 -23.82
C GLU A 104 3.60 15.21 -22.86
N ALA A 105 4.59 14.33 -23.08
CA ALA A 105 4.87 13.20 -22.18
C ALA A 105 5.21 13.66 -20.75
N VAL A 106 5.98 14.75 -20.60
CA VAL A 106 6.28 15.31 -19.28
C VAL A 106 5.03 15.88 -18.62
N SER A 107 4.12 16.51 -19.37
CA SER A 107 2.84 16.99 -18.84
C SER A 107 1.98 15.82 -18.34
N GLU A 108 1.83 14.79 -19.17
CA GLU A 108 1.06 13.58 -18.84
C GLU A 108 1.64 12.87 -17.60
N LEU A 109 2.96 12.74 -17.51
CA LEU A 109 3.63 12.17 -16.34
C LEU A 109 3.39 13.01 -15.08
N ARG A 110 3.41 14.33 -15.18
CA ARG A 110 3.11 15.22 -14.04
C ARG A 110 1.66 15.08 -13.57
N GLU A 111 0.71 14.99 -14.50
CA GLU A 111 -0.70 14.76 -14.18
C GLU A 111 -0.90 13.42 -13.47
N ARG A 112 -0.27 12.35 -13.98
CA ARG A 112 -0.31 11.02 -13.36
C ARG A 112 0.32 11.01 -11.96
N LEU A 113 1.47 11.65 -11.80
CA LEU A 113 2.13 11.78 -10.49
C LEU A 113 1.25 12.54 -9.50
N GLN A 114 0.59 13.61 -9.93
CA GLN A 114 -0.32 14.37 -9.08
C GLN A 114 -1.53 13.53 -8.67
N ALA A 115 -2.15 12.82 -9.62
CA ALA A 115 -3.27 11.92 -9.35
C ALA A 115 -2.88 10.82 -8.35
N LEU A 116 -1.72 10.19 -8.55
CA LEU A 116 -1.23 9.14 -7.67
C LEU A 116 -0.87 9.69 -6.27
N ALA A 117 -0.25 10.86 -6.19
CA ALA A 117 0.06 11.52 -4.92
C ALA A 117 -1.21 11.84 -4.12
N ASN A 118 -2.25 12.33 -4.80
CA ASN A 118 -3.55 12.59 -4.19
C ASN A 118 -4.19 11.30 -3.67
N GLU A 119 -4.10 10.21 -4.43
CA GLU A 119 -4.64 8.92 -4.01
C GLU A 119 -3.89 8.32 -2.81
N VAL A 120 -2.56 8.41 -2.80
CA VAL A 120 -1.76 8.02 -1.63
C VAL A 120 -2.12 8.85 -0.40
N ALA A 121 -2.31 10.16 -0.56
CA ALA A 121 -2.74 11.02 0.55
C ALA A 121 -4.13 10.62 1.08
N ARG A 122 -5.08 10.34 0.17
CA ARG A 122 -6.43 9.87 0.51
C ARG A 122 -6.40 8.55 1.29
N LEU A 123 -5.65 7.56 0.80
CA LEU A 123 -5.53 6.25 1.44
C LEU A 123 -4.84 6.33 2.80
N ARG A 124 -3.80 7.15 2.94
CA ARG A 124 -3.13 7.39 4.23
C ARG A 124 -4.08 8.01 5.26
N SER A 125 -4.89 8.98 4.84
CA SER A 125 -5.92 9.58 5.70
C SER A 125 -6.98 8.56 6.13
N ALA A 126 -7.46 7.73 5.20
CA ALA A 126 -8.42 6.66 5.51
C ALA A 126 -7.85 5.65 6.52
N LEU A 127 -6.60 5.23 6.34
CA LEU A 127 -5.93 4.31 7.27
C LEU A 127 -5.76 4.92 8.66
N ALA A 128 -5.39 6.19 8.75
CA ALA A 128 -5.28 6.90 10.02
C ALA A 128 -6.64 6.97 10.75
N ASN A 129 -7.72 7.24 10.02
CA ASN A 129 -9.06 7.27 10.57
C ASN A 129 -9.53 5.90 11.09
N GLU A 130 -9.25 4.82 10.35
CA GLU A 130 -9.60 3.48 10.81
C GLU A 130 -8.79 3.05 12.05
N ARG A 131 -7.51 3.40 12.11
CA ARG A 131 -6.69 3.16 13.32
C ARG A 131 -7.25 3.89 14.53
N ALA A 132 -7.52 5.19 14.40
CA ALA A 132 -8.11 5.99 15.47
C ALA A 132 -9.47 5.42 15.93
N ARG A 133 -10.31 4.93 15.00
CA ARG A 133 -11.56 4.25 15.34
C ARG A 133 -11.32 2.93 16.07
N GLY A 134 -10.31 2.16 15.67
CA GLY A 134 -9.88 0.94 16.35
C GLY A 134 -9.47 1.22 17.79
N ASP A 135 -8.60 2.20 17.99
CA ASP A 135 -8.10 2.60 19.31
C ASP A 135 -9.25 3.03 20.24
N LEU A 136 -10.20 3.81 19.73
CA LEU A 136 -11.39 4.21 20.49
C LEU A 136 -12.29 3.02 20.85
N ARG A 137 -12.44 2.04 19.95
CA ARG A 137 -13.22 0.82 20.23
C ARG A 137 -12.56 -0.03 21.30
N GLU A 138 -11.24 -0.16 21.25
CA GLU A 138 -10.45 -0.89 22.25
C GLU A 138 -10.52 -0.21 23.61
N GLN A 139 -10.33 1.11 23.67
CA GLN A 139 -10.50 1.89 24.91
C GLN A 139 -11.91 1.72 25.49
N ALA A 140 -12.95 1.80 24.65
CA ALA A 140 -14.33 1.60 25.09
C ALA A 140 -14.58 0.16 25.57
N ALA A 141 -13.95 -0.85 24.96
CA ALA A 141 -14.02 -2.23 25.42
C ALA A 141 -13.32 -2.41 26.77
N GLY A 142 -12.14 -1.79 26.95
CA GLY A 142 -11.42 -1.78 28.23
C GLY A 142 -12.25 -1.13 29.34
N PHE A 143 -12.86 0.03 29.08
CA PHE A 143 -13.75 0.67 30.05
C PHE A 143 -14.92 -0.24 30.45
N ARG A 144 -15.59 -0.86 29.47
CA ARG A 144 -16.70 -1.80 29.74
C ARG A 144 -16.26 -3.01 30.55
N ALA A 145 -15.07 -3.56 30.27
CA ALA A 145 -14.53 -4.69 31.02
C ALA A 145 -14.21 -4.29 32.48
N HIS A 146 -13.61 -3.13 32.70
CA HIS A 146 -13.36 -2.62 34.05
C HIS A 146 -14.64 -2.35 34.83
N ASP A 147 -15.63 -1.73 34.18
CA ASP A 147 -16.93 -1.43 34.77
C ASP A 147 -17.71 -2.71 35.11
N GLU A 148 -17.64 -3.75 34.26
CA GLU A 148 -18.21 -5.05 34.56
C GLU A 148 -17.51 -5.76 35.74
N ALA A 149 -16.18 -5.72 35.79
CA ALA A 149 -15.44 -6.25 36.94
C ALA A 149 -15.80 -5.53 38.25
N GLY A 150 -16.01 -4.20 38.19
CA GLY A 150 -16.51 -3.43 39.33
C GLY A 150 -17.88 -3.93 39.80
N ARG A 151 -18.84 -4.06 38.88
CA ARG A 151 -20.18 -4.61 39.20
C ARG A 151 -20.13 -6.04 39.75
N GLN A 152 -19.20 -6.88 39.28
CA GLN A 152 -19.02 -8.24 39.82
C GLN A 152 -18.51 -8.21 41.26
N LEU A 153 -17.56 -7.33 41.57
CA LEU A 153 -17.06 -7.15 42.94
C LEU A 153 -18.12 -6.60 43.88
N ASP A 154 -18.90 -5.61 43.43
CA ASP A 154 -20.00 -5.04 44.23
C ASP A 154 -21.04 -6.12 44.55
N ARG A 155 -21.49 -6.89 43.53
CA ARG A 155 -22.41 -8.01 43.73
C ARG A 155 -21.89 -9.06 44.70
N PHE A 156 -20.64 -9.48 44.54
CA PHE A 156 -20.01 -10.46 45.44
C PHE A 156 -19.92 -9.92 46.88
N THR A 157 -19.53 -8.65 47.04
CA THR A 157 -19.41 -8.02 48.36
C THR A 157 -20.77 -7.90 49.05
N ASP A 158 -21.79 -7.47 48.32
CA ASP A 158 -23.17 -7.40 48.80
C ASP A 158 -23.69 -8.78 49.21
N ALA A 159 -23.45 -9.80 48.37
CA ALA A 159 -23.86 -11.17 48.66
C ALA A 159 -23.13 -11.76 49.88
N LEU A 160 -21.84 -11.44 50.06
CA LEU A 160 -21.05 -11.82 51.22
C LEU A 160 -21.57 -11.17 52.49
N GLN A 161 -21.94 -9.88 52.43
CA GLN A 161 -22.55 -9.18 53.56
C GLN A 161 -23.91 -9.77 53.93
N VAL A 162 -24.77 -10.04 52.94
CA VAL A 162 -26.11 -10.61 53.16
C VAL A 162 -26.04 -12.05 53.69
N SER A 163 -25.12 -12.85 53.17
CA SER A 163 -24.98 -14.27 53.51
C SER A 163 -23.98 -14.54 54.64
N TRP A 164 -23.44 -13.50 55.27
CA TRP A 164 -22.46 -13.62 56.37
C TRP A 164 -22.87 -14.60 57.47
N PRO A 165 -24.13 -14.63 57.96
CA PRO A 165 -24.53 -15.61 58.98
C PRO A 165 -24.41 -17.07 58.52
N LYS A 166 -24.65 -17.34 57.23
CA LYS A 166 -24.47 -18.68 56.63
C LYS A 166 -22.99 -19.04 56.56
N GLY A 167 -22.13 -18.06 56.26
CA GLY A 167 -20.68 -18.22 56.30
C GLY A 167 -20.16 -18.59 57.68
N CYS A 168 -20.66 -17.94 58.74
CA CYS A 168 -20.33 -18.31 60.12
C CYS A 168 -20.71 -19.77 60.43
N ALA A 169 -21.93 -20.18 60.07
CA ALA A 169 -22.38 -21.57 60.27
C ALA A 169 -21.56 -22.58 59.44
N ALA A 170 -21.14 -22.22 58.23
CA ALA A 170 -20.24 -23.04 57.42
C ALA A 170 -18.85 -23.16 58.03
N ALA A 171 -18.33 -22.09 58.65
CA ALA A 171 -17.06 -22.11 59.36
C ALA A 171 -17.08 -23.02 60.58
N GLU A 172 -18.13 -22.96 61.39
CA GLU A 172 -18.33 -23.87 62.53
C GLU A 172 -18.40 -25.33 62.09
N ALA A 173 -18.90 -25.59 60.87
CA ALA A 173 -18.98 -26.92 60.28
C ALA A 173 -17.71 -27.33 59.49
N GLY A 174 -16.63 -26.53 59.50
CA GLY A 174 -15.39 -26.83 58.76
C GLY A 174 -15.50 -26.70 57.24
N ARG A 175 -16.57 -26.10 56.70
CA ARG A 175 -16.85 -25.97 55.26
C ARG A 175 -16.76 -24.53 54.73
N LEU A 176 -16.05 -23.64 55.42
CA LEU A 176 -15.94 -22.23 55.04
C LEU A 176 -15.37 -22.05 53.63
N THR A 177 -14.30 -22.78 53.30
CA THR A 177 -13.64 -22.69 52.00
C THR A 177 -14.61 -23.02 50.87
N ARG A 178 -15.33 -24.14 50.96
CA ARG A 178 -16.30 -24.48 49.92
C ARG A 178 -17.46 -23.49 49.85
N TRP A 179 -17.94 -23.00 50.99
CA TRP A 179 -18.99 -21.97 50.97
C TRP A 179 -18.52 -20.69 50.27
N LEU A 180 -17.26 -20.26 50.49
CA LEU A 180 -16.67 -19.14 49.77
C LEU A 180 -16.51 -19.42 48.27
N ASP A 181 -16.09 -20.62 47.90
CA ASP A 181 -15.94 -21.03 46.50
C ASP A 181 -17.30 -21.02 45.79
N GLU A 182 -18.35 -21.61 46.38
CA GLU A 182 -19.71 -21.59 45.86
C GLU A 182 -20.26 -20.15 45.73
N LEU A 183 -20.04 -19.31 46.75
CA LEU A 183 -20.48 -17.92 46.72
C LEU A 183 -19.75 -17.13 45.61
N SER A 184 -18.45 -17.36 45.43
CA SER A 184 -17.66 -16.73 44.38
C SER A 184 -18.08 -17.20 42.98
N ALA A 185 -18.36 -18.49 42.81
CA ALA A 185 -18.82 -19.07 41.54
C ALA A 185 -20.13 -18.42 41.09
N VAL A 186 -21.10 -18.26 41.99
CA VAL A 186 -22.42 -17.71 41.67
C VAL A 186 -22.37 -16.19 41.52
N GLU A 187 -21.80 -15.47 42.48
CA GLU A 187 -22.00 -14.02 42.58
C GLU A 187 -20.91 -13.21 41.86
N TYR A 188 -19.70 -13.75 41.78
CA TYR A 188 -18.59 -13.11 41.07
C TYR A 188 -18.49 -13.58 39.61
N TYR A 189 -18.54 -14.90 39.38
CA TYR A 189 -18.42 -15.48 38.03
C TYR A 189 -19.77 -15.67 37.30
N GLY A 190 -20.91 -15.60 38.01
CA GLY A 190 -22.23 -15.78 37.40
C GLY A 190 -22.54 -17.22 36.97
N VAL A 191 -21.83 -18.20 37.53
CA VAL A 191 -21.98 -19.62 37.22
C VAL A 191 -23.19 -20.17 37.97
N ASP A 192 -23.93 -21.08 37.33
CA ASP A 192 -25.02 -21.78 38.00
C ASP A 192 -24.48 -22.69 39.12
N LEU A 193 -25.12 -22.64 40.29
CA LEU A 193 -24.63 -23.32 41.49
C LEU A 193 -24.62 -24.85 41.34
N GLU A 194 -25.63 -25.40 40.65
CA GLU A 194 -25.73 -26.85 40.45
C GLU A 194 -24.73 -27.32 39.40
N GLU A 195 -24.46 -26.50 38.39
CA GLU A 195 -23.36 -26.71 37.46
C GLU A 195 -22.00 -26.68 38.17
N PHE A 196 -21.75 -25.69 39.03
CA PHE A 196 -20.51 -25.60 39.80
C PHE A 196 -20.30 -26.84 40.69
N ARG A 197 -21.34 -27.27 41.43
CA ARG A 197 -21.27 -28.46 42.30
C ARG A 197 -21.08 -29.76 41.53
N ARG A 198 -21.61 -29.85 40.31
CA ARG A 198 -21.39 -31.00 39.42
C ARG A 198 -19.94 -31.08 38.95
N ASP A 199 -19.35 -29.93 38.61
CA ASP A 199 -18.00 -29.85 38.04
C ASP A 199 -16.92 -29.90 39.13
N PHE A 200 -17.26 -29.48 40.36
CA PHE A 200 -16.42 -29.54 41.56
C PHE A 200 -17.15 -30.28 42.69
N PRO A 201 -17.31 -31.61 42.58
CA PRO A 201 -18.01 -32.40 43.58
C PRO A 201 -17.26 -32.43 44.92
N GLU A 202 -18.02 -32.59 46.00
CA GLU A 202 -17.51 -32.60 47.36
C GLU A 202 -16.72 -33.89 47.68
N GLY A 203 -15.38 -33.83 47.71
CA GLY A 203 -14.50 -34.88 48.25
C GLY A 203 -13.14 -34.88 47.54
N GLU A 204 -11.99 -34.90 48.19
CA GLU A 204 -11.60 -35.55 49.44
C GLU A 204 -11.17 -34.52 50.50
N GLU A 205 -11.62 -34.69 51.74
CA GLU A 205 -10.87 -34.17 52.88
C GLU A 205 -9.45 -34.75 52.76
N GLU A 206 -8.47 -33.88 52.59
CA GLU A 206 -7.06 -34.19 52.78
C GLU A 206 -6.94 -34.71 54.22
N THR A 207 -7.05 -36.03 54.35
CA THR A 207 -6.73 -36.75 55.57
C THR A 207 -5.28 -36.40 55.86
N THR A 208 -5.08 -35.42 56.72
CA THR A 208 -3.81 -35.13 57.36
C THR A 208 -3.57 -36.33 58.28
N ASP A 209 -3.05 -37.39 57.68
CA ASP A 209 -2.54 -38.57 58.37
C ASP A 209 -1.23 -38.15 59.06
N GLU A 210 -1.35 -37.36 60.13
CA GLU A 210 -0.29 -37.22 61.13
C GLU A 210 -0.35 -38.43 62.08
N THR A 211 -0.05 -39.62 61.55
CA THR A 211 0.51 -40.71 62.35
C THR A 211 2.04 -40.61 62.31
N GLY A 212 2.58 -39.86 63.27
CA GLY A 212 4.01 -39.68 63.46
C GLY A 212 4.37 -39.43 64.93
N ALA A 213 4.03 -40.36 65.82
CA ALA A 213 4.60 -40.47 67.17
C ALA A 213 4.72 -41.94 67.58
#